data_AF-A0A2P9CK01-F1
#
_entry.id   AF-A0A2P9CK01-F1
#
_cell.length_a   1.000
_cell.length_b   1.000
_cell.length_c   1.000
_cell.angle_alpha   90.00
_cell.angle_beta   90.00
_cell.angle_gamma   90.00
#
_symmetry.space_group_name_H-M   'P 1'
#
loop_
_entity.id
_entity.type
_entity.pdbx_description
1 polymer ?
#
loop_
_entity_poly.entity_id
_entity_poly.type
_entity_poly.pdbx_seq_one_letter_code
_entity_poly.pdbx_strand_id
1 'polypeptide(L)'
;MGNNMLKAKSHNVFRKKGDILNTNNLKAVHIETFYPPLKSSKKVSVCRCWKSFNFPYCDNTHQKLQQQGVVCGPLLLEIRKSKTVRSPQ
;
A
#
# COMPACT_ATOMS: atom_id res chain seq x y z
N MET A 1 -25.37 12.02 26.23
CA MET A 1 -25.11 10.88 25.31
C MET A 1 -23.71 11.08 24.76
N GLY A 2 -22.76 10.22 25.14
CA GLY A 2 -21.32 10.45 24.99
C GLY A 2 -20.86 10.41 23.53
N ASN A 3 -20.16 11.47 23.11
CA ASN A 3 -19.40 11.46 21.86
C ASN A 3 -18.24 10.48 22.01
N ASN A 4 -18.37 9.29 21.41
CA ASN A 4 -17.25 8.40 21.15
C ASN A 4 -16.38 9.02 20.04
N MET A 5 -15.56 10.01 20.42
CA MET A 5 -14.35 10.34 19.68
C MET A 5 -13.48 9.09 19.71
N LEU A 6 -13.51 8.33 18.63
CA LEU A 6 -12.58 7.23 18.36
C LEU A 6 -11.17 7.80 18.58
N LYS A 7 -10.50 7.39 19.66
CA LYS A 7 -9.11 7.74 19.94
C LYS A 7 -8.31 7.36 18.70
N ALA A 8 -7.93 8.37 17.90
CA ALA A 8 -7.04 8.16 16.76
C ALA A 8 -5.78 7.50 17.33
N LYS A 9 -5.54 6.24 16.96
CA LYS A 9 -4.29 5.56 17.32
C LYS A 9 -3.16 6.41 16.75
N SER A 10 -2.40 7.04 17.63
CA SER A 10 -1.25 7.88 17.25
C SER A 10 -0.19 6.97 16.63
N HIS A 11 -0.26 6.76 15.32
CA HIS A 11 0.77 6.04 14.59
C HIS A 11 1.89 7.01 14.26
N ASN A 12 3.11 6.65 14.69
CA ASN A 12 4.29 7.42 14.36
C ASN A 12 4.66 7.23 12.88
N VAL A 13 4.33 8.23 12.07
CA VAL A 13 4.61 8.28 10.63
C VAL A 13 6.07 8.61 10.34
N PHE A 14 6.71 9.42 11.17
CA PHE A 14 8.04 9.97 10.89
C PHE A 14 9.15 8.91 11.05
N ARG A 15 10.31 9.20 10.45
CA ARG A 15 11.51 8.36 10.53
C ARG A 15 12.67 9.11 11.19
N LYS A 16 13.50 8.40 11.94
CA LYS A 16 14.80 8.87 12.39
C LYS A 16 15.90 8.20 11.55
N LYS A 17 17.05 8.87 11.44
CA LYS A 17 18.21 8.30 10.75
C LYS A 17 18.62 7.00 11.46
N GLY A 18 18.75 5.92 10.69
CA GLY A 18 19.07 4.58 11.22
C GLY A 18 17.85 3.72 11.57
N ASP A 19 16.62 4.25 11.50
CA ASP A 19 15.42 3.43 11.68
C ASP A 19 15.33 2.33 10.62
N ILE A 20 15.01 1.10 11.06
CA ILE A 20 14.61 0.03 10.15
C ILE A 20 13.32 0.40 9.41
N LEU A 21 13.09 -0.20 8.23
CA LEU A 21 11.90 0.11 7.45
C LEU A 21 10.61 -0.28 8.19
N ASN A 22 10.54 -1.52 8.67
CA ASN A 22 9.35 -2.07 9.30
C ASN A 22 9.34 -1.83 10.82
N THR A 23 9.12 -0.59 11.26
CA THR A 23 9.08 -0.26 12.70
C THR A 23 7.83 -0.78 13.41
N ASN A 24 6.79 -1.14 12.66
CA ASN A 24 5.48 -1.53 13.19
C ASN A 24 5.26 -3.06 13.17
N ASN A 25 6.32 -3.84 12.88
CA ASN A 25 6.27 -5.29 12.77
C ASN A 25 5.14 -5.80 11.84
N LEU A 26 4.92 -5.09 10.72
CA LEU A 26 3.94 -5.46 9.70
C LEU A 26 4.38 -6.73 8.99
N LYS A 27 3.42 -7.54 8.52
CA LYS A 27 3.72 -8.77 7.78
C LYS A 27 4.55 -8.45 6.53
N ALA A 28 5.71 -9.09 6.36
CA ALA A 28 6.57 -8.78 5.22
C ALA A 28 5.99 -9.26 3.87
N VAL A 29 5.20 -10.33 3.88
CA VAL A 29 4.67 -10.98 2.67
C VAL A 29 3.15 -10.88 2.62
N HIS A 30 2.62 -10.35 1.53
CA HIS A 30 1.19 -10.28 1.23
C HIS A 30 0.91 -11.01 -0.08
N ILE A 31 -0.09 -11.88 -0.07
CA ILE A 31 -0.46 -12.70 -1.22
C ILE A 31 -1.93 -12.38 -1.55
N GLU A 32 -2.16 -11.89 -2.76
CA GLU A 32 -3.49 -11.78 -3.37
C GLU A 32 -3.50 -12.64 -4.62
N THR A 33 -4.43 -13.61 -4.68
CA THR A 33 -4.61 -14.49 -5.83
C THR A 33 -5.69 -13.94 -6.75
N PHE A 34 -5.39 -13.92 -8.05
CA PHE A 34 -6.30 -13.46 -9.10
C PHE A 34 -6.59 -14.62 -10.05
N TYR A 35 -7.88 -14.92 -10.27
CA TYR A 35 -8.31 -15.99 -11.17
C TYR A 35 -8.77 -15.42 -12.52
N PRO A 36 -8.30 -15.96 -13.66
CA PRO A 36 -8.82 -15.61 -14.97
C PRO A 36 -10.16 -16.33 -15.28
N PRO A 37 -11.02 -15.74 -16.14
CA PRO A 37 -10.89 -14.40 -16.70
C PRO A 37 -11.27 -13.33 -15.67
N LEU A 38 -10.49 -12.25 -15.63
CA LEU A 38 -10.83 -11.12 -14.77
C LEU A 38 -12.10 -10.44 -15.28
N LYS A 39 -13.04 -10.12 -14.35
CA LYS A 39 -14.25 -9.35 -14.66
C LYS A 39 -13.89 -7.98 -15.24
N SER A 40 -12.94 -7.30 -14.62
CA SER A 40 -12.41 -5.98 -14.98
C SER A 40 -10.92 -5.87 -14.67
N SER A 41 -10.23 -4.90 -15.28
CA SER A 41 -8.87 -4.55 -14.88
C SER A 41 -8.86 -3.95 -13.46
N LYS A 42 -7.86 -4.29 -12.65
CA LYS A 42 -7.70 -3.80 -11.28
C LYS A 42 -6.46 -2.91 -11.19
N LYS A 43 -6.57 -1.76 -10.52
CA LYS A 43 -5.42 -0.92 -10.14
C LYS A 43 -5.23 -1.02 -8.64
N VAL A 44 -3.98 -1.21 -8.21
CA VAL A 44 -3.61 -1.33 -6.80
C VAL A 44 -2.40 -0.45 -6.54
N SER A 45 -2.49 0.40 -5.52
CA SER A 45 -1.36 1.18 -5.02
C SER A 45 -0.75 0.45 -3.83
N VAL A 46 0.44 -0.09 -3.99
CA VAL A 46 1.15 -0.85 -2.94
C VAL A 46 2.08 0.07 -2.17
N CYS A 47 2.01 0.02 -0.85
CA CYS A 47 2.87 0.78 0.05
C CYS A 47 4.31 0.28 -0.03
N ARG A 48 5.26 1.20 -0.19
CA ARG A 48 6.70 0.92 -0.06
C ARG A 48 7.36 1.65 1.12
N CYS A 49 6.63 2.51 1.82
CA CYS A 49 7.17 3.33 2.91
C CYS A 49 7.04 2.69 4.29
N TRP A 50 6.28 1.58 4.43
CA TRP A 50 6.02 0.84 5.68
C TRP A 50 5.31 1.64 6.78
N LYS A 51 4.71 2.78 6.44
CA LYS A 51 4.00 3.65 7.39
C LYS A 51 2.49 3.74 7.13
N SER A 52 1.99 3.07 6.10
CA SER A 52 0.55 3.08 5.83
C SER A 52 -0.23 2.40 6.96
N PHE A 53 -1.35 3.00 7.33
CA PHE A 53 -2.39 2.44 8.18
C PHE A 53 -3.14 1.30 7.51
N ASN A 54 -3.18 1.28 6.17
CA ASN A 54 -3.81 0.25 5.36
C ASN A 54 -2.78 -0.65 4.66
N PHE A 55 -1.62 -0.85 5.28
CA PHE A 55 -0.58 -1.73 4.74
C PHE A 55 -1.17 -3.13 4.44
N PRO A 56 -0.96 -3.69 3.24
CA PRO A 56 0.09 -3.41 2.26
C PRO A 56 -0.24 -2.30 1.24
N TYR A 57 -1.42 -1.69 1.30
CA TYR A 57 -1.84 -0.67 0.34
C TYR A 57 -1.33 0.71 0.73
N CYS A 58 -1.18 1.59 -0.26
CA CYS A 58 -0.82 2.97 -0.04
C CYS A 58 -2.04 3.81 0.30
N ASP A 59 -1.95 4.57 1.40
CA ASP A 59 -2.95 5.53 1.90
C ASP A 59 -2.43 6.98 1.90
N ASN A 60 -1.41 7.26 1.09
CA ASN A 60 -0.73 8.55 1.00
C ASN A 60 0.10 8.97 2.23
N THR A 61 0.28 8.10 3.24
CA THR A 61 1.16 8.41 4.39
C THR A 61 2.59 8.75 3.97
N HIS A 62 3.06 8.23 2.84
CA HIS A 62 4.38 8.56 2.26
C HIS A 62 4.57 10.06 1.98
N GLN A 63 3.51 10.85 1.79
CA GLN A 63 3.63 12.30 1.56
C GLN A 63 4.20 13.03 2.78
N LYS A 64 3.82 12.60 3.99
CA LYS A 64 4.40 13.14 5.24
C LYS A 64 5.89 12.81 5.37
N LEU A 65 6.31 11.66 4.85
CA LEU A 65 7.72 11.28 4.80
C LEU A 65 8.49 12.10 3.76
N GLN A 66 7.89 12.40 2.62
CA GLN A 66 8.48 13.30 1.60
C GLN A 66 8.69 14.72 2.14
N GLN A 67 7.74 15.24 2.94
CA GLN A 67 7.91 16.50 3.67
C GLN A 67 9.13 16.47 4.61
N GLN A 68 9.50 15.29 5.11
CA GLN A 68 10.69 15.05 5.92
C GLN A 68 11.98 14.84 5.09
N GLY A 69 11.90 14.95 3.75
CA GLY A 69 13.02 14.69 2.85
C GLY A 69 13.25 13.22 2.49
N VAL A 70 12.36 12.30 2.90
CA VAL A 70 12.47 10.88 2.54
C VAL A 70 11.92 10.65 1.14
N VAL A 71 12.79 10.26 0.22
CA VAL A 71 12.41 9.94 -1.17
C VAL A 71 11.75 8.55 -1.22
N CYS A 72 10.42 8.52 -1.15
CA CYS A 72 9.64 7.30 -1.26
C CYS A 72 8.31 7.55 -1.95
N GLY A 73 7.72 6.48 -2.50
CA GLY A 73 6.43 6.53 -3.17
C GLY A 73 5.85 5.12 -3.37
N PRO A 74 4.55 4.99 -3.66
CA PRO A 74 3.92 3.70 -3.85
C PRO A 74 4.41 3.00 -5.11
N LEU A 75 4.15 1.70 -5.19
CA LEU A 75 4.17 0.95 -6.44
C LEU A 75 2.75 0.92 -6.98
N LEU A 76 2.54 1.42 -8.20
CA LEU A 76 1.27 1.31 -8.91
C LEU A 76 1.26 0.02 -9.73
N LEU A 77 0.41 -0.92 -9.34
CA LEU A 77 0.23 -2.20 -10.00
C LEU A 77 -1.10 -2.19 -10.77
N GLU A 78 -1.03 -2.45 -12.07
CA GLU A 78 -2.20 -2.57 -12.94
C GLU A 78 -2.33 -4.01 -13.44
N ILE A 79 -3.38 -4.69 -13.02
CA ILE A 79 -3.73 -6.03 -13.49
C ILE A 79 -4.74 -5.86 -14.62
N ARG A 80 -4.30 -6.08 -15.85
CA ARG A 80 -5.13 -5.89 -17.03
C ARG A 80 -5.90 -7.16 -17.39
N LYS A 81 -7.17 -7.00 -17.74
CA LYS A 81 -7.90 -8.04 -18.47
C LYS A 81 -7.27 -8.19 -19.85
N SER A 82 -6.76 -9.38 -20.19
CA SER A 82 -6.31 -9.67 -21.55
C SER A 82 -7.49 -9.54 -22.51
N LYS A 83 -7.32 -8.75 -23.59
CA LYS A 83 -8.37 -8.57 -24.61
C LYS A 83 -8.28 -9.59 -25.76
N THR A 84 -7.37 -10.54 -25.72
CA THR A 84 -7.15 -11.45 -26.86
C THR A 84 -6.60 -12.79 -26.40
N VAL A 85 -7.40 -13.84 -26.61
CA VAL A 85 -6.88 -15.15 -26.97
C VAL A 85 -6.27 -14.94 -28.35
N ARG A 86 -4.93 -14.88 -28.46
CA ARG A 86 -4.32 -15.24 -29.73
C ARG A 86 -4.56 -16.73 -29.84
N SER A 87 -5.44 -17.14 -30.76
CA SER A 87 -5.52 -18.54 -31.17
C SER A 87 -4.08 -18.98 -31.50
N PRO A 88 -3.57 -20.09 -30.93
CA PRO A 88 -2.40 -20.70 -31.50
C PRO A 88 -2.76 -21.07 -32.94
N GLN A 89 -2.00 -20.55 -33.91
CA GLN A 89 -1.92 -21.22 -35.20
C GLN A 89 -1.16 -22.53 -35.02
#